data_AF-C6IZS5-F1
#
_entry.id   AF-C6IZS5-F1
#
_cell.length_a   1.000
_cell.length_b   1.000
_cell.length_c   1.000
_cell.angle_alpha   90.00
_cell.angle_beta   90.00
_cell.angle_gamma   90.00
#
_symmetry.space_group_name_H-M   'P 1'
#
loop_
_entity.id
_entity.type
_entity.pdbx_description
1 polymer ?
#
loop_
_entity_poly.entity_id
_entity_poly.type
_entity_poly.pdbx_seq_one_letter_code
_entity_poly.pdbx_strand_id
1 'polypeptide(L)'
;MARSQSKMTREEAGRLGGLATAKNHGKAFYKQIGQKGGEATSKTHNREFYQEIGQKGGEATSQKHDKGFYREIGRKGGIARSKPGIEA
;
A
#
# COMPACT_ATOMS: atom_id res chain seq x y z
N MET A 1 23.87 -33.63 27.83
CA MET A 1 22.73 -32.68 27.76
C MET A 1 22.47 -32.34 26.30
N ALA A 2 21.33 -32.78 25.75
CA ALA A 2 20.97 -32.47 24.37
C ALA A 2 20.59 -30.98 24.27
N ARG A 3 21.33 -30.21 23.46
CA ARG A 3 20.95 -28.84 23.12
C ARG A 3 19.62 -28.90 22.38
N SER A 4 18.55 -28.47 23.03
CA SER A 4 17.32 -28.09 22.34
C SER A 4 17.69 -26.96 21.38
N GLN A 5 17.77 -27.28 20.09
CA GLN A 5 17.84 -26.28 19.03
C GLN A 5 16.51 -25.52 19.08
N SER A 6 16.51 -24.30 19.59
CA SER A 6 15.35 -23.42 19.52
C SER A 6 14.98 -23.24 18.05
N LYS A 7 13.99 -24.01 17.58
CA LYS A 7 13.48 -23.92 16.21
C LYS A 7 12.86 -22.53 16.04
N MET A 8 13.34 -21.80 15.06
CA MET A 8 12.78 -20.51 14.65
C MET A 8 11.30 -20.65 14.31
N THR A 9 10.48 -19.72 14.78
CA THR A 9 9.05 -19.67 14.46
C THR A 9 8.81 -19.27 13.00
N ARG A 10 7.61 -19.52 12.48
CA ARG A 10 7.25 -19.10 11.11
C ARG A 10 7.23 -17.58 10.99
N GLU A 11 6.74 -16.88 12.02
CA GLU A 11 6.75 -15.42 12.07
C GLU A 11 8.16 -14.87 12.05
N GLU A 12 9.08 -15.44 12.85
CA GLU A 12 10.49 -15.02 12.87
C GLU A 12 11.17 -15.26 11.53
N ALA A 13 10.94 -16.42 10.91
CA ALA A 13 11.47 -16.72 9.58
C ALA A 13 10.95 -15.74 8.52
N GLY A 14 9.65 -15.43 8.54
CA GLY A 14 9.03 -14.46 7.63
C GLY A 14 9.60 -13.05 7.83
N ARG A 15 9.75 -12.62 9.08
CA ARG A 15 10.36 -11.33 9.42
C ARG A 15 11.80 -11.23 8.93
N LEU A 16 12.62 -12.25 9.20
CA LEU A 16 14.02 -12.27 8.77
C LEU A 16 14.17 -12.31 7.25
N GLY A 17 13.32 -13.06 6.55
CA GLY A 17 13.28 -13.06 5.08
C GLY A 17 12.91 -11.68 4.51
N GLY A 18 11.94 -11.01 5.11
CA GLY A 18 11.56 -9.63 4.75
C GLY A 18 12.70 -8.63 4.96
N LEU A 19 13.40 -8.71 6.10
CA LEU A 19 14.56 -7.86 6.40
C LEU A 19 15.72 -8.11 5.43
N ALA A 20 16.01 -9.37 5.12
CA ALA A 20 17.04 -9.72 4.15
C ALA A 20 16.71 -9.17 2.76
N THR A 21 15.46 -9.30 2.33
CA THR A 21 14.96 -8.75 1.06
C THR A 21 15.10 -7.23 1.03
N ALA A 22 14.67 -6.55 2.11
CA ALA A 22 14.76 -5.09 2.22
C ALA A 22 16.21 -4.57 2.20
N LYS A 23 17.15 -5.32 2.77
CA LYS A 23 18.58 -4.97 2.74
C LYS A 23 19.20 -5.13 1.35
N ASN A 24 18.75 -6.12 0.59
CA ASN A 24 19.37 -6.51 -0.68
C ASN A 24 18.76 -5.83 -1.91
N HIS A 25 17.59 -5.19 -1.78
CA HIS A 25 16.85 -4.66 -2.91
C HIS A 25 16.51 -3.17 -2.78
N GLY A 26 16.70 -2.43 -3.87
CA GLY A 26 16.37 -1.00 -3.97
C GLY A 26 14.99 -0.71 -4.56
N LYS A 27 14.69 0.59 -4.73
CA LYS A 27 13.39 1.08 -5.24
C LYS A 27 12.94 0.44 -6.56
N ALA A 28 13.86 0.19 -7.49
CA ALA A 28 13.54 -0.40 -8.79
C ALA A 28 12.95 -1.81 -8.67
N PHE A 29 13.48 -2.64 -7.76
CA PHE A 29 12.96 -3.97 -7.47
C PHE A 29 11.51 -3.90 -7.00
N TYR A 30 11.21 -3.02 -6.03
CA TYR A 30 9.87 -2.86 -5.49
C TYR A 30 8.87 -2.29 -6.50
N LYS A 31 9.32 -1.39 -7.38
CA LYS A 31 8.50 -0.94 -8.51
C LYS A 31 8.14 -2.09 -9.44
N GLN A 32 9.12 -2.91 -9.82
CA GLN A 32 8.90 -4.03 -10.72
C GLN A 32 7.92 -5.06 -10.14
N ILE A 33 8.08 -5.45 -8.87
CA ILE A 33 7.15 -6.41 -8.25
C ILE A 33 5.75 -5.81 -8.09
N GLY A 34 5.64 -4.51 -7.78
CA GLY A 34 4.35 -3.81 -7.71
C GLY A 34 3.65 -3.77 -9.07
N GLN A 35 4.38 -3.48 -10.14
CA GLN A 35 3.85 -3.52 -11.50
C GLN A 35 3.36 -4.93 -11.87
N LYS A 36 4.16 -5.96 -11.62
CA LYS A 36 3.76 -7.36 -11.88
C LYS A 36 2.49 -7.75 -11.12
N GLY A 37 2.38 -7.34 -9.85
CA GLY A 37 1.18 -7.55 -9.05
C GLY A 37 -0.04 -6.84 -9.65
N GLY A 38 0.10 -5.57 -10.01
CA GLY A 38 -0.96 -4.80 -10.65
C GLY A 38 -1.43 -5.40 -11.98
N GLU A 39 -0.50 -5.80 -12.85
CA GLU A 39 -0.82 -6.46 -14.12
C GLU A 39 -1.53 -7.80 -13.93
N ALA A 40 -1.13 -8.59 -12.92
CA ALA A 40 -1.81 -9.84 -12.60
C ALA A 40 -3.23 -9.60 -12.09
N THR A 41 -3.43 -8.62 -11.21
CA THR A 41 -4.75 -8.23 -10.72
C THR A 41 -5.63 -7.68 -11.84
N SER A 42 -5.12 -6.81 -12.72
CA SER A 42 -5.90 -6.23 -13.81
C SER A 42 -6.31 -7.24 -14.87
N LYS A 43 -5.53 -8.31 -15.08
CA LYS A 43 -5.88 -9.40 -16.01
C LYS A 43 -6.98 -10.31 -15.47
N THR A 44 -7.14 -10.38 -14.16
CA THR A 44 -8.04 -11.35 -13.49
C THR A 44 -9.32 -10.71 -12.98
N HIS A 45 -9.36 -9.39 -12.82
CA HIS A 45 -10.50 -8.68 -12.22
C HIS A 45 -11.12 -7.67 -13.18
N ASN A 46 -12.43 -7.51 -13.07
CA ASN A 46 -13.24 -6.61 -13.88
C ASN A 46 -13.57 -5.32 -13.12
N ARG A 47 -14.44 -4.49 -13.71
CA ARG A 47 -14.86 -3.20 -13.16
C ARG A 47 -15.52 -3.34 -11.79
N GLU A 48 -16.35 -4.36 -11.62
CA GLU A 48 -17.14 -4.61 -10.41
C GLU A 48 -16.22 -4.83 -9.20
N PHE A 49 -15.13 -5.57 -9.37
CA PHE A 49 -14.10 -5.72 -8.33
C PHE A 49 -13.53 -4.39 -7.87
N TYR A 50 -13.15 -3.51 -8.80
CA TYR A 50 -12.59 -2.20 -8.45
C TYR A 50 -13.62 -1.27 -7.78
N GLN A 51 -14.88 -1.38 -8.18
CA GLN A 51 -15.97 -0.66 -7.53
C GLN A 51 -16.17 -1.12 -6.09
N GLU A 52 -16.17 -2.44 -5.86
CA GLU A 52 -16.34 -3.03 -4.53
C GLU A 52 -15.21 -2.62 -3.57
N ILE A 53 -13.94 -2.74 -4.01
CA ILE A 53 -12.81 -2.33 -3.16
C ILE A 53 -12.79 -0.82 -2.93
N GLY A 54 -13.21 -0.03 -3.92
CA GLY A 54 -13.35 1.42 -3.81
C GLY A 54 -14.42 1.81 -2.78
N GLN A 55 -15.58 1.16 -2.82
CA GLN A 55 -16.65 1.35 -1.85
C GLN A 55 -16.19 0.99 -0.45
N LYS A 56 -15.59 -0.20 -0.26
CA LYS A 56 -15.03 -0.64 1.03
C LYS A 56 -14.01 0.35 1.60
N GLY A 57 -13.13 0.88 0.76
CA GLY A 57 -12.16 1.91 1.15
C GLY A 57 -12.81 3.23 1.56
N GLY A 58 -13.84 3.65 0.82
CA GLY A 58 -14.64 4.84 1.12
C GLY A 58 -15.40 4.71 2.44
N GLU A 59 -16.07 3.59 2.67
CA GLU A 59 -16.79 3.28 3.90
C GLU A 59 -15.84 3.28 5.10
N ALA A 60 -14.71 2.55 5.03
CA ALA A 60 -13.72 2.52 6.09
C ALA A 60 -13.15 3.91 6.42
N THR A 61 -12.98 4.76 5.41
CA THR A 61 -12.53 6.15 5.61
C THR A 61 -13.61 6.98 6.29
N SER A 62 -14.86 6.87 5.83
CA SER A 62 -15.99 7.63 6.38
C SER A 62 -16.30 7.28 7.83
N GLN A 63 -16.10 6.02 8.23
CA GLN A 63 -16.27 5.58 9.62
C GLN A 63 -15.20 6.14 10.55
N LYS A 64 -13.99 6.42 10.04
CA LYS A 64 -12.83 6.87 10.83
C LYS A 64 -12.71 8.37 10.94
N HIS A 65 -13.36 9.13 10.05
CA HIS A 65 -13.11 10.55 9.87
C HIS A 65 -14.37 11.39 9.92
N ASP A 66 -14.23 12.62 10.41
CA ASP A 66 -15.32 13.57 10.58
C ASP A 66 -15.36 14.62 9.45
N LYS A 67 -16.30 15.56 9.56
CA LYS A 67 -16.41 16.68 8.60
C LYS A 67 -15.15 17.55 8.54
N GLY A 68 -14.37 17.64 9.63
CA GLY A 68 -13.13 18.41 9.68
C GLY A 68 -12.08 17.84 8.72
N PHE A 69 -11.89 16.53 8.76
CA PHE A 69 -11.01 15.81 7.83
C PHE A 69 -11.37 16.09 6.36
N TYR A 70 -12.66 15.96 5.99
CA TYR A 70 -13.10 16.18 4.62
C TYR A 70 -12.90 17.63 4.15
N ARG A 71 -13.12 18.61 5.04
CA ARG A 71 -12.81 20.02 4.74
C ARG A 71 -11.31 20.23 4.49
N GLU A 72 -10.46 19.61 5.29
CA GLU A 72 -9.01 19.75 5.15
C GLU A 72 -8.50 19.17 3.82
N ILE A 73 -8.91 17.95 3.47
CA ILE A 73 -8.49 17.33 2.21
C ILE A 73 -9.07 18.09 1.00
N GLY A 74 -10.30 18.60 1.10
CA GLY A 74 -10.91 19.45 0.08
C GLY A 74 -10.13 20.75 -0.14
N ARG A 75 -9.74 21.42 0.95
CA ARG A 75 -8.88 22.62 0.91
C ARG A 75 -7.52 22.31 0.27
N LYS A 76 -6.86 21.22 0.69
CA LYS A 76 -5.58 20.77 0.11
C LYS A 76 -5.69 20.51 -1.39
N GLY A 77 -6.75 19.83 -1.82
CA GLY A 77 -7.03 19.58 -3.25
C GLY A 77 -7.28 20.86 -4.05
N GLY A 78 -8.05 21.80 -3.49
CA GLY A 78 -8.27 23.11 -4.09
C GLY A 78 -6.98 23.92 -4.27
N ILE A 79 -6.10 23.92 -3.26
CA ILE A 79 -4.79 24.58 -3.33
C ILE A 79 -3.91 23.94 -4.39
N ALA A 80 -3.86 22.60 -4.45
CA ALA A 80 -3.05 21.89 -5.45
C ALA A 80 -3.48 22.22 -6.89
N ARG A 81 -4.79 22.37 -7.13
CA ARG A 81 -5.33 22.72 -8.46
C ARG A 81 -5.19 24.20 -8.82
N SER A 82 -5.09 25.08 -7.83
CA SER A 82 -5.03 26.53 -8.03
C SER A 82 -3.60 27.09 -8.09
N LYS A 83 -2.57 26.29 -7.80
CA LYS A 83 -1.20 26.66 -8.11
C LYS A 83 -1.03 26.67 -9.64
N PRO A 84 -0.80 27.83 -10.29
CA PRO A 84 -0.31 27.83 -11.66
C PRO A 84 1.00 27.02 -11.67
N GLY A 85 1.15 26.14 -12.65
CA GLY A 85 2.35 25.33 -12.77
C GLY A 85 3.57 26.22 -12.71
N ILE A 86 4.40 26.06 -11.68
CA ILE A 86 5.80 26.44 -11.83
C ILE A 86 6.32 25.51 -12.91
N GLU A 87 6.61 26.13 -14.04
CA GLU A 87 7.00 25.57 -15.32
C GLU A 87 7.98 24.40 -15.15
N ALA A 88 7.70 23.32 -15.86
CA ALA A 88 8.64 22.27 -16.22
C ALA A 88 8.68 22.18 -17.74
#